data_AF-A0A7N0UJC6-F1
#
_entry.id   AF-A0A7N0UJC6-F1
#
_cell.length_a   1.000
_cell.length_b   1.000
_cell.length_c   1.000
_cell.angle_alpha   90.00
_cell.angle_beta   90.00
_cell.angle_gamma   90.00
#
_symmetry.space_group_name_H-M   'P 1'
#
loop_
_entity.id
_entity.type
_entity.pdbx_description
1 polymer ?
#
loop_
_entity_poly.entity_id
_entity_poly.type
_entity_poly.pdbx_seq_one_letter_code
_entity_poly.pdbx_strand_id
1 'polypeptide(L)' 'MLKPKYTSRIFVDVGLGFHVKFTWSEALKNISIREEKLAKEIEEGTQSMASIKAHIKLVLEGIRELLNLPD' A
#
# COMPACT_ATOMS: atom_id res chain seq x y z
N MET A 1 -44.14 13.40 10.25
CA MET A 1 -42.99 12.49 10.45
C MET A 1 -41.70 13.26 10.17
N LEU A 2 -40.86 13.47 11.19
CA LEU A 2 -39.55 14.10 11.02
C LEU A 2 -38.57 13.05 10.48
N LYS A 3 -38.10 13.20 9.24
CA LYS A 3 -37.00 12.37 8.71
C LYS A 3 -35.76 12.61 9.57
N PRO A 4 -34.94 11.59 9.88
CA PRO A 4 -33.69 11.79 10.60
C PRO A 4 -32.81 12.75 9.80
N LYS A 5 -32.30 13.82 10.43
CA LYS A 5 -31.26 14.67 9.85
C LYS A 5 -29.95 13.87 9.88
N TYR A 6 -29.75 12.99 8.91
CA TYR A 6 -28.46 12.35 8.70
C TYR A 6 -27.44 13.45 8.38
N THR A 7 -26.40 13.58 9.21
CA THR A 7 -25.30 14.49 8.95
C THR A 7 -24.73 14.17 7.56
N SER A 8 -24.92 15.06 6.59
CA SER A 8 -24.54 14.82 5.19
C SER A 8 -23.03 15.00 4.92
N ARG A 9 -22.24 15.13 6.00
CA ARG A 9 -20.81 15.39 5.94
C ARG A 9 -20.06 14.74 7.11
N ILE A 10 -18.87 14.20 6.84
CA ILE A 10 -17.99 13.60 7.85
C ILE A 10 -16.62 14.28 7.83
N PHE A 11 -15.91 14.25 8.95
CA PHE A 11 -14.51 14.67 8.98
C PHE A 11 -13.63 13.47 8.61
N VAL A 12 -12.78 13.66 7.62
CA VAL A 12 -11.81 12.66 7.16
C VAL A 12 -10.42 13.18 7.48
N ASP A 13 -9.61 12.36 8.16
CA ASP A 13 -8.20 12.65 8.38
C ASP A 13 -7.46 12.66 7.03
N VAL A 14 -6.73 13.74 6.77
CA VAL A 14 -5.91 13.90 5.57
C VAL A 14 -4.41 13.89 5.88
N GLY A 15 -4.05 13.55 7.12
CA GLY A 15 -2.67 13.50 7.60
C GLY A 15 -2.19 14.78 8.27
N LEU A 16 -1.00 14.71 8.88
CA LEU A 16 -0.34 15.81 9.60
C LEU A 16 -1.22 16.45 10.71
N GLY A 17 -2.16 15.68 11.26
CA GLY A 17 -3.12 16.14 12.27
C GLY A 17 -4.30 16.94 11.72
N PHE A 18 -4.44 17.09 10.40
CA PHE A 18 -5.52 17.84 9.78
C PHE A 18 -6.69 16.94 9.37
N HIS A 19 -7.89 17.48 9.55
CA HIS A 19 -9.15 16.85 9.15
C HIS A 19 -9.92 17.77 8.22
N VAL A 20 -10.51 17.21 7.18
CA VAL A 20 -11.33 17.96 6.21
C VAL A 20 -12.75 17.44 6.22
N LYS A 21 -13.72 18.35 6.11
CA LYS A 21 -15.14 18.03 6.12
C LYS A 21 -15.61 17.63 4.73
N PHE A 22 -15.84 16.34 4.52
CA PHE A 22 -16.26 15.75 3.24
C PHE A 22 -17.75 15.50 3.20
N THR A 23 -18.35 15.58 2.03
CA THR A 23 -19.62 14.91 1.69
C THR A 23 -19.40 13.40 1.59
N TRP A 24 -20.48 12.62 1.59
CA TRP A 24 -20.40 11.17 1.41
C TRP A 24 -19.71 10.74 0.11
N SER A 25 -19.98 11.44 -1.00
CA SER A 25 -19.37 11.13 -2.30
C SER A 25 -17.85 11.41 -2.29
N GLU A 26 -17.43 12.52 -1.69
CA GLU A 26 -16.00 12.84 -1.54
C GLU A 26 -15.29 11.83 -0.63
N ALA A 27 -15.94 11.38 0.44
CA ALA A 27 -15.42 10.33 1.32
C ALA A 27 -15.21 9.01 0.59
N LEU A 28 -16.21 8.55 -0.16
CA LEU A 28 -16.10 7.34 -0.97
C LEU A 28 -14.98 7.46 -2.01
N LYS A 29 -14.88 8.60 -2.71
CA LYS A 29 -13.79 8.84 -3.66
C LYS A 29 -12.42 8.78 -2.99
N ASN A 30 -12.27 9.38 -1.82
CA ASN A 30 -11.01 9.35 -1.08
C ASN A 30 -10.63 7.94 -0.59
N ILE A 31 -11.61 7.10 -0.24
CA ILE A 31 -11.34 5.69 0.08
C ILE A 31 -10.74 5.00 -1.16
N SER A 32 -11.37 5.12 -2.32
CA SER A 32 -10.87 4.48 -3.55
C SER A 32 -9.46 4.94 -3.92
N ILE A 33 -9.15 6.24 -3.78
CA ILE A 33 -7.79 6.76 -4.03
C ILE A 33 -6.77 6.14 -3.06
N ARG A 34 -7.15 5.97 -1.78
CA ARG A 34 -6.27 5.36 -0.76
C ARG A 34 -6.06 3.87 -1.01
N GLU A 35 -7.11 3.16 -1.42
CA GLU A 35 -7.01 1.75 -1.82
C GLU A 35 -6.07 1.57 -3.02
N GLU A 36 -6.22 2.40 -4.05
CA GLU A 36 -5.34 2.37 -5.23
C GLU A 36 -3.89 2.66 -4.86
N LYS A 37 -3.66 3.68 -4.02
CA LYS A 37 -2.33 4.01 -3.52
C LYS A 37 -1.70 2.84 -2.74
N LEU A 38 -2.44 2.25 -1.81
CA LEU A 38 -1.96 1.11 -1.02
C LEU A 38 -1.65 -0.11 -1.90
N ALA A 39 -2.50 -0.38 -2.90
CA ALA A 39 -2.26 -1.46 -3.86
C ALA A 39 -0.95 -1.26 -4.63
N LYS A 40 -0.67 -0.02 -5.08
CA LYS A 40 0.59 0.33 -5.76
C LYS A 40 1.81 0.17 -4.84
N GLU A 41 1.71 0.62 -3.59
CA GLU A 41 2.77 0.46 -2.60
C GLU A 41 3.07 -1.02 -2.31
N ILE A 42 2.04 -1.87 -2.25
CA ILE A 42 2.20 -3.33 -2.09
C ILE A 42 2.90 -3.93 -3.32
N GLU A 43 2.52 -3.52 -4.53
CA GLU A 43 3.16 -3.99 -5.76
C GLU A 43 4.64 -3.62 -5.81
N GLU A 44 4.98 -2.36 -5.55
CA GLU A 44 6.36 -1.86 -5.53
C GLU A 44 7.20 -2.57 -4.46
N GLY A 45 6.64 -2.77 -3.27
CA GLY A 45 7.27 -3.55 -2.20
C GLY A 45 7.52 -5.00 -2.61
N THR A 46 6.53 -5.64 -3.24
CA THR A 46 6.63 -7.04 -3.70
C THR A 46 7.72 -7.19 -4.76
N GLN A 47 7.79 -6.28 -5.73
CA GLN A 47 8.83 -6.28 -6.76
C GLN A 47 10.23 -6.09 -6.14
N SER A 48 10.36 -5.16 -5.19
CA SER A 48 11.61 -4.92 -4.46
C SER A 48 12.07 -6.16 -3.68
N MET A 49 11.14 -6.80 -2.95
CA MET A 49 11.42 -8.05 -2.22
C MET A 49 11.85 -9.19 -3.16
N ALA A 50 11.21 -9.30 -4.32
CA ALA A 50 11.56 -10.31 -5.33
C ALA A 50 12.98 -10.07 -5.88
N SER A 51 13.31 -8.82 -6.21
CA SER A 51 14.65 -8.43 -6.69
C SER A 51 15.74 -8.75 -5.66
N ILE A 52 15.54 -8.36 -4.39
CA ILE A 52 16.49 -8.66 -3.31
C ILE A 52 16.68 -10.18 -3.17
N LYS A 53 15.59 -10.95 -3.15
CA LYS A 53 15.65 -12.41 -3.04
C LYS A 53 16.41 -13.03 -4.21
N ALA A 54 16.19 -12.53 -5.43
CA ALA A 54 16.89 -13.00 -6.62
C ALA A 54 18.40 -12.72 -6.55
N HIS A 55 18.79 -11.50 -6.16
CA HIS A 55 20.20 -11.14 -6.00
C HIS A 55 20.90 -11.97 -4.92
N ILE A 56 20.26 -12.20 -3.77
CA ILE A 56 20.80 -13.07 -2.72
C ILE A 56 21.04 -14.48 -3.27
N LYS A 57 20.06 -15.07 -3.95
CA LYS A 57 20.21 -16.41 -4.53
C LYS A 57 21.34 -16.46 -5.55
N LEU A 58 21.42 -15.49 -6.45
CA LEU A 58 22.46 -15.43 -7.47
C LEU A 58 23.86 -15.41 -6.84
N VAL A 59 24.08 -14.56 -5.84
CA VAL A 59 25.37 -14.47 -5.15
C VAL A 59 25.68 -15.77 -4.40
N LEU A 60 24.69 -16.39 -3.74
CA LEU A 60 24.88 -17.65 -3.03
C LEU A 60 25.28 -18.79 -3.99
N GLU A 61 24.60 -18.91 -5.14
CA GLU A 61 24.98 -19.92 -6.14
C GLU A 61 26.36 -19.65 -6.73
N GLY A 62 26.70 -18.39 -7.00
CA GLY A 62 28.06 -18.04 -7.46
C GLY A 62 29.14 -18.41 -6.44
N ILE A 63 28.88 -18.23 -5.14
CA ILE A 63 29.80 -18.68 -4.07
C ILE A 63 29.89 -20.20 -4.02
N ARG A 64 28.76 -20.92 -4.14
CA ARG A 64 28.77 -22.39 -4.17
C ARG A 64 29.61 -22.95 -5.31
N GLU A 65 29.45 -22.38 -6.51
CA GLU A 65 30.21 -22.75 -7.69
C GLU A 65 31.72 -22.57 -7.47
N LEU A 66 32.13 -21.39 -6.96
CA LEU A 66 33.54 -21.10 -6.67
C LEU A 66 34.15 -22.04 -5.62
N LEU A 67 33.34 -22.57 -4.72
CA LEU A 67 33.77 -23.47 -3.65
C LEU A 67 33.57 -24.96 -3.98
N ASN A 68 33.10 -25.30 -5.19
CA ASN A 68 32.71 -26.67 -5.59
C ASN A 68 31.78 -27.36 -4.57
N LEU A 69 30.84 -26.61 -4.00
CA LEU A 69 29.84 -27.16 -3.08
C LEU A 69 28.75 -27.90 -3.88
N PRO A 70 28.24 -29.04 -3.40
CA PRO A 70 27.14 -29.74 -4.04
C PRO A 70 25.81 -28.95 -3.94
N ASP A 71 24.89 -29.26 -4.85
CA ASP A 71 23.55 -28.66 -4.97
C ASP A 71 22.65 -28.90 -3.73
#